data_AF-A0A8J7HR65-F1
#
_entry.id   AF-A0A8J7HR65-F1
#
_cell.length_a   1.000
_cell.length_b   1.000
_cell.length_c   1.000
_cell.angle_alpha   90.00
_cell.angle_beta   90.00
_cell.angle_gamma   90.00
#
_symmetry.space_group_name_H-M   'P 1'
#
loop_
_entity.id
_entity.type
_entity.pdbx_description
1 polymer ?
#
loop_
_entity_poly.entity_id
_entity_poly.type
_entity_poly.pdbx_seq_one_letter_code
_entity_poly.pdbx_strand_id
1 'polypeptide(L)' 'MKKDRPYEIQQGEGGLFVSAGDEPIDSPVVGLRMTKSMYSKVEALAGRKKADWIRQAIAEKLERDAE' A
#
# COMPACT_ATOMS: atom_id res chain seq x y z
N MET A 1 -1.69 32.86 5.28
CA MET A 1 -1.14 31.79 4.42
C MET A 1 -0.89 30.56 5.30
N LYS A 2 -1.68 29.50 5.13
CA LYS A 2 -1.37 28.22 5.78
C LYS A 2 -0.16 27.64 5.05
N LYS A 3 0.95 27.44 5.76
CA LYS A 3 2.12 26.75 5.21
C LYS A 3 1.66 25.37 4.74
N ASP A 4 1.94 25.02 3.50
CA ASP A 4 1.80 23.65 3.01
C ASP A 4 2.63 22.75 3.91
N ARG A 5 1.95 22.00 4.78
CA ARG A 5 2.63 21.02 5.63
C ARG A 5 2.83 19.80 4.73
N PRO A 6 4.07 19.36 4.47
CA PRO A 6 4.33 18.20 3.62
C PRO A 6 3.80 16.89 4.23
N TYR A 7 3.31 16.96 5.46
CA TYR A 7 2.72 15.86 6.21
C TYR A 7 1.48 16.32 6.99
N GLU A 8 0.54 15.41 7.15
CA GLU A 8 -0.58 15.52 8.08
C GLU A 8 -0.40 14.51 9.21
N ILE A 9 -0.90 14.86 10.40
CA ILE A 9 -0.92 13.94 11.54
C ILE A 9 -2.30 13.31 11.53
N GLN A 10 -2.38 12.01 11.26
CA GLN A 10 -3.63 11.24 11.35
C GLN A 10 -3.57 10.30 12.57
N GLN A 11 -4.66 10.24 13.34
CA GLN A 11 -4.68 9.67 14.69
C GLN A 11 -4.73 8.13 14.71
N GLY A 12 -3.79 7.55 15.46
CA GLY A 12 -3.83 6.24 16.13
C GLY A 12 -3.06 6.36 17.46
N GLU A 13 -3.00 5.31 18.31
CA GLU A 13 -2.41 5.38 19.67
C GLU A 13 -0.96 5.91 19.74
N GLY A 14 -0.22 5.95 18.62
CA GLY A 14 1.13 6.50 18.52
C GLY A 14 1.31 7.74 17.63
N GLY A 15 0.25 8.28 17.02
CA GLY A 15 0.30 9.43 16.11
C GLY A 15 1.26 9.26 14.92
N LEU A 16 0.77 8.78 13.77
CA LEU A 16 1.61 8.58 12.59
C LEU A 16 1.68 9.85 11.73
N PHE A 17 2.90 10.21 11.31
CA PHE A 17 3.12 11.25 10.30
C PHE A 17 2.91 10.64 8.92
N VAL A 18 1.91 11.11 8.19
CA VAL A 18 1.60 10.69 6.82
C VAL A 18 1.79 11.84 5.86
N SER A 19 2.16 11.56 4.61
CA SER A 19 2.14 12.60 3.57
C SER A 19 0.74 13.18 3.46
N ALA A 20 0.63 14.47 3.15
CA ALA A 20 -0.69 15.09 2.99
C ALA A 20 -1.49 14.37 1.88
N GLY A 21 -2.67 13.83 2.23
CA GLY A 21 -3.54 13.06 1.33
C GLY A 21 -3.38 11.53 1.37
N ASP A 22 -2.41 11.00 2.11
CA ASP A 22 -2.25 9.55 2.29
C ASP A 22 -2.95 9.06 3.57
N GLU A 23 -3.47 7.83 3.54
CA GLU A 23 -3.95 7.14 4.74
C GLU A 23 -2.80 6.44 5.48
N PRO A 24 -2.75 6.53 6.82
CA PRO A 24 -1.78 5.78 7.61
C PRO A 24 -2.00 4.29 7.42
N ILE A 25 -0.92 3.55 7.18
CA ILE A 25 -0.95 2.10 7.19
C ILE A 25 -1.00 1.64 8.66
N ASP A 26 -2.21 1.48 9.19
CA ASP A 26 -2.47 0.90 10.52
C ASP A 26 -2.78 -0.60 10.45
N SER A 27 -3.07 -1.10 9.24
CA SER A 27 -3.39 -2.50 9.00
C SER A 27 -2.25 -3.44 9.42
N PRO A 28 -2.56 -4.62 9.98
CA PRO A 28 -1.54 -5.60 10.35
C PRO A 28 -0.78 -6.10 9.12
N VAL A 29 0.47 -6.48 9.30
CA VAL A 29 1.26 -7.11 8.23
C VAL A 29 0.64 -8.45 7.86
N VAL A 30 0.20 -8.58 6.60
CA VAL A 30 -0.35 -9.82 6.06
C VAL A 30 0.71 -10.58 5.26
N GLY A 31 0.99 -11.82 5.66
CA GLY A 31 1.84 -12.73 4.90
C GLY A 31 1.04 -13.41 3.79
N LEU A 32 1.38 -13.13 2.53
CA LEU A 32 0.77 -13.80 1.38
C LEU A 32 1.53 -15.08 1.02
N ARG A 33 0.82 -16.21 1.01
CA ARG A 33 1.35 -17.49 0.50
C ARG A 33 1.03 -17.61 -0.99
N MET A 34 2.04 -17.90 -1.78
CA MET A 34 1.90 -18.13 -3.22
C MET A 34 2.90 -19.18 -3.68
N THR A 35 2.69 -19.73 -4.88
CA THR A 35 3.63 -20.67 -5.47
C THR A 35 4.97 -19.98 -5.75
N LYS A 36 6.06 -20.75 -5.71
CA LYS A 36 7.41 -20.23 -6.01
C LYS A 36 7.47 -19.57 -7.39
N SER A 37 6.82 -20.16 -8.39
CA SER A 37 6.78 -19.60 -9.75
C SER A 37 6.05 -18.25 -9.80
N MET A 38 4.96 -18.08 -9.05
CA MET A 38 4.27 -16.81 -8.97
C MET A 38 5.12 -15.76 -8.25
N TYR A 39 5.73 -16.13 -7.12
CA TYR A 39 6.61 -15.22 -6.37
C TYR A 39 7.76 -14.71 -7.26
N SER A 40 8.43 -15.60 -8.01
CA SER A 40 9.51 -15.21 -8.91
C SER A 40 9.04 -14.27 -10.03
N LYS A 41 7.81 -14.43 -10.54
CA LYS A 41 7.24 -13.50 -11.53
C LYS A 41 6.98 -12.12 -10.93
N VAL A 42 6.37 -12.07 -9.76
CA VAL A 42 6.12 -10.80 -9.05
C VAL A 42 7.44 -10.10 -8.70
N GLU A 43 8.43 -10.86 -8.25
CA GLU A 43 9.76 -10.34 -7.94
C GLU A 43 10.48 -9.80 -9.19
N ALA A 44 10.38 -10.48 -10.34
CA ALA A 44 10.94 -10.01 -11.60
C ALA A 44 10.25 -8.72 -12.11
N LEU A 45 8.94 -8.58 -11.90
CA LEU A 45 8.17 -7.43 -12.36
C LEU A 45 8.35 -6.20 -11.46
N ALA A 46 8.26 -6.37 -10.14
CA ALA A 46 8.15 -5.28 -9.18
C ALA A 46 9.38 -5.13 -8.27
N GLY A 47 10.21 -6.16 -8.14
CA GLY A 47 11.41 -6.17 -7.32
C GLY A 47 11.16 -5.70 -5.88
N ARG A 48 11.80 -4.58 -5.51
CA ARG A 48 11.66 -3.97 -4.18
C ARG A 48 10.28 -3.35 -3.93
N LYS A 49 9.52 -3.03 -4.97
CA LYS A 49 8.17 -2.42 -4.89
C LYS A 49 7.04 -3.45 -4.97
N LYS A 50 7.32 -4.74 -4.72
CA LYS A 50 6.33 -5.82 -4.79
C LYS A 50 5.10 -5.60 -3.91
N ALA A 51 5.25 -5.03 -2.73
CA ALA A 51 4.12 -4.76 -1.84
C ALA A 51 3.14 -3.76 -2.47
N ASP A 52 3.65 -2.63 -2.97
CA ASP A 52 2.84 -1.59 -3.61
C ASP A 52 2.19 -2.13 -4.89
N TRP A 53 2.95 -2.89 -5.69
CA TRP A 53 2.44 -3.53 -6.89
C TRP A 53 1.29 -4.51 -6.60
N ILE A 54 1.40 -5.33 -5.54
CA ILE A 54 0.34 -6.24 -5.13
C ILE A 54 -0.90 -5.46 -4.70
N ARG A 55 -0.76 -4.37 -3.93
CA ARG A 55 -1.90 -3.54 -3.52
C ARG A 55 -2.62 -2.93 -4.72
N GLN A 56 -1.86 -2.41 -5.69
CA GLN A 56 -2.42 -1.89 -6.93
C GLN A 56 -3.17 -2.98 -7.72
N ALA A 57 -2.58 -4.16 -7.88
CA ALA A 57 -3.21 -5.27 -8.58
C ALA A 57 -4.53 -5.73 -7.90
N ILE A 58 -4.59 -5.66 -6.57
CA ILE A 58 -5.81 -5.93 -5.79
C ILE A 58 -6.84 -4.82 -6.05
N ALA A 59 -6.46 -3.55 -5.97
CA ALA A 59 -7.36 -2.42 -6.21
C ALA A 59 -8.00 -2.50 -7.61
N GLU A 60 -7.18 -2.69 -8.66
CA GLU A 60 -7.66 -2.83 -10.03
C GLU A 60 -8.59 -4.05 -10.21
N LYS A 61 -8.37 -5.13 -9.46
CA LYS A 61 -9.25 -6.31 -9.49
C LYS A 61 -10.59 -6.02 -8.83
N LEU A 62 -10.60 -5.32 -7.71
CA LEU A 62 -11.82 -4.91 -7.01
C LEU A 62 -12.66 -3.94 -7.85
N GLU A 63 -12.01 -2.99 -8.52
CA GLU A 63 -12.69 -2.07 -9.45
C GLU A 63 -13.35 -2.83 -10.61
N ARG A 64 -12.63 -3.75 -11.26
CA ARG A 64 -13.19 -4.58 -12.34
C ARG A 64 -14.35 -5.47 -11.90
N ASP A 65 -14.39 -5.88 -10.63
CA ASP A 65 -15.45 -6.74 -10.10
C ASP A 65 -16.68 -5.96 -9.61
N ALA A 66 -16.55 -4.64 -9.46
CA ALA A 66 -17.64 -3.75 -9.08
C ALA A 66 -18.48 -3.24 -10.28
N GLU A 67 -17.96 -3.40 -11.50
CA GLU A 67 -18.63 -3.11 -12.78
C GLU A 67 -19.49 -4.31 -13.26
#